data_AF-A0A838P4A6-F1
#
_entry.id   AF-A0A838P4A6-F1
#
_cell.length_a   1.000
_cell.length_b   1.000
_cell.length_c   1.000
_cell.angle_alpha   90.00
_cell.angle_beta   90.00
_cell.angle_gamma   90.00
#
_symmetry.space_group_name_H-M   'P 1'
#
loop_
_entity.id
_entity.type
_entity.pdbx_description
1 polymer ?
#
loop_
_entity_poly.entity_id
_entity_poly.type
_entity_poly.pdbx_seq_one_letter_code
_entity_poly.pdbx_strand_id
1 'polypeptide(L)'
;MTRDASRTRTGLRGLVLSAALVGAVSGAVNAQWVQQTDQFYLPAEHNWAFRNEYAPADRLFNAFDYGHAILYEKLYTKPDAPPAELEEKEYRFITQELLVHPPRVPLEEGAIEIAYAKLAPEAKMMFDWAHVLHRQIYDVWADEEISLAEKDVQVAELIRYYKARPDIAFSSVPKNMELMEGQYYSLAFRREYPKFNGLIWAYHWLQVGLYEPLVTGKTPAERQTGVLAAVARFKQMLESAPENMPRLMPMTAAVAPEFARRYPEAAIIFDNLHAMHDVISDVLASAEVPKEKKREEILKAAARYRDATSFAWTEQEWRSMSRMMGVENMGGVAAGFLESLPKPTVAIGATHADAMQHGGNGGAMPGMDHSKMSGMQADSGGGVMRDSMAGMEHGAMEHSPMAEGASDSSAAGMQAHGSSMMEMHRRMMADPVIRQRMLADTAMQRMMQEMERQVPPDGRGKTGAAKGKKAPAAPRAEPADTASAMDHEGMDHGDMPGMQKEKP
;
A
#
# COMPACT_ATOMS: atom_id res chain seq x y z
N MET A 1 -87.00 -8.27 -25.75
CA MET A 1 -87.59 -9.59 -25.48
C MET A 1 -86.62 -10.33 -24.56
N THR A 2 -86.72 -10.16 -23.24
CA THR A 2 -87.55 -10.93 -22.27
C THR A 2 -87.14 -12.38 -22.07
N ARG A 3 -86.63 -12.64 -20.84
CA ARG A 3 -86.74 -13.87 -20.02
C ARG A 3 -86.02 -15.13 -20.57
N ASP A 4 -85.53 -16.06 -19.77
CA ASP A 4 -85.88 -16.45 -18.40
C ASP A 4 -84.75 -17.26 -17.75
N ALA A 5 -84.83 -17.34 -16.43
CA ALA A 5 -83.99 -18.17 -15.56
C ALA A 5 -84.42 -19.65 -15.58
N SER A 6 -83.51 -20.58 -15.31
CA SER A 6 -83.54 -21.41 -14.09
C SER A 6 -82.60 -22.63 -14.12
N ARG A 7 -81.85 -22.74 -13.01
CA ARG A 7 -81.46 -23.94 -12.23
C ARG A 7 -81.23 -25.28 -12.96
N THR A 8 -80.07 -25.89 -12.68
CA THR A 8 -80.00 -27.08 -11.81
C THR A 8 -78.57 -27.32 -11.30
N ARG A 9 -78.42 -27.46 -9.98
CA ARG A 9 -77.26 -28.04 -9.29
C ARG A 9 -77.47 -29.54 -9.22
N THR A 10 -76.50 -30.34 -9.64
CA THR A 10 -76.20 -31.67 -9.08
C THR A 10 -74.86 -32.16 -9.63
N GLY A 11 -73.98 -32.67 -8.76
CA GLY A 11 -72.89 -33.56 -9.19
C GLY A 11 -71.54 -33.23 -8.61
N LEU A 12 -71.35 -33.63 -7.35
CA LEU A 12 -70.07 -33.70 -6.66
C LEU A 12 -69.23 -34.87 -7.22
N ARG A 13 -67.89 -34.69 -7.23
CA ARG A 13 -66.81 -35.70 -7.24
C ARG A 13 -66.29 -36.19 -8.60
N GLY A 14 -65.07 -35.75 -8.92
CA GLY A 14 -64.17 -36.42 -9.86
C GLY A 14 -62.83 -35.69 -9.98
N LEU A 15 -61.81 -36.20 -9.27
CA LEU A 15 -60.36 -35.98 -9.44
C LEU A 15 -59.87 -34.51 -9.32
N VAL A 16 -59.20 -34.05 -8.25
CA VAL A 16 -57.90 -34.50 -7.70
C VAL A 16 -56.98 -35.08 -8.77
N LEU A 17 -56.20 -34.22 -9.45
CA LEU A 17 -54.80 -34.42 -9.83
C LEU A 17 -54.39 -33.33 -10.86
N SER A 18 -54.03 -32.14 -10.39
CA SER A 18 -53.26 -31.16 -11.20
C SER A 18 -52.51 -30.11 -10.34
N ALA A 19 -52.29 -30.36 -9.04
CA ALA A 19 -51.60 -29.43 -8.14
C ALA A 19 -50.23 -29.94 -7.67
N ALA A 20 -49.56 -30.78 -8.47
CA ALA A 20 -48.26 -31.38 -8.11
C ALA A 20 -47.22 -31.27 -9.23
N LEU A 21 -47.13 -30.12 -9.90
CA LEU A 21 -46.07 -29.84 -10.88
C LEU A 21 -45.62 -28.36 -10.90
N VAL A 22 -45.65 -27.71 -9.73
CA VAL A 22 -44.93 -26.43 -9.49
C VAL A 22 -43.94 -26.54 -8.31
N GLY A 23 -43.87 -27.70 -7.66
CA GLY A 23 -43.08 -27.90 -6.43
C GLY A 23 -41.67 -28.45 -6.62
N ALA A 24 -40.95 -28.09 -7.69
CA ALA A 24 -39.57 -28.58 -7.89
C ALA A 24 -38.67 -27.64 -8.72
N VAL A 25 -38.70 -26.33 -8.44
CA VAL A 25 -37.54 -25.45 -8.73
C VAL A 25 -37.41 -24.41 -7.60
N SER A 26 -37.44 -24.85 -6.35
CA SER A 26 -37.09 -24.01 -5.20
C SER A 26 -35.59 -24.08 -4.92
N GLY A 27 -34.77 -24.12 -5.97
CA GLY A 27 -33.38 -23.68 -5.87
C GLY A 27 -33.41 -22.17 -5.94
N ALA A 28 -33.75 -21.51 -4.83
CA ALA A 28 -33.65 -20.06 -4.74
C ALA A 28 -32.17 -19.71 -4.93
N VAL A 29 -31.81 -19.34 -6.15
CA VAL A 29 -30.65 -18.50 -6.40
C VAL A 29 -31.02 -17.19 -5.70
N ASN A 30 -30.65 -17.05 -4.42
CA ASN A 30 -30.79 -15.82 -3.67
C ASN A 30 -29.88 -14.80 -4.35
N ALA A 31 -30.40 -14.13 -5.38
CA ALA A 31 -29.75 -12.97 -5.97
C ALA A 31 -29.70 -11.90 -4.87
N GLN A 32 -28.53 -11.73 -4.27
CA GLN A 32 -28.28 -10.70 -3.30
C GLN A 32 -28.07 -9.39 -4.05
N TRP A 33 -29.05 -8.48 -3.94
CA TRP A 33 -28.91 -7.11 -4.41
C TRP A 33 -28.10 -6.32 -3.38
N VAL A 34 -27.02 -5.68 -3.81
CA VAL A 34 -26.23 -4.75 -3.00
C VAL A 34 -26.29 -3.39 -3.67
N GLN A 35 -26.65 -2.35 -2.92
CA GLN A 35 -26.58 -0.98 -3.40
C GLN A 35 -25.17 -0.45 -3.22
N GLN A 36 -24.49 -0.16 -4.33
CA GLN A 36 -23.22 0.58 -4.31
C GLN A 36 -23.52 2.05 -4.55
N THR A 37 -22.92 2.93 -3.75
CA THR A 37 -23.00 4.38 -3.96
C THR A 37 -21.59 4.88 -4.19
N ASP A 38 -21.34 5.47 -5.35
CA ASP A 38 -20.04 6.06 -5.68
C ASP A 38 -19.70 7.13 -4.65
N GLN A 39 -18.46 7.09 -4.16
CA GLN A 39 -17.93 8.11 -3.26
C GLN A 39 -17.01 9.05 -4.00
N PHE A 40 -17.21 10.33 -3.73
CA PHE A 40 -16.38 11.39 -4.27
C PHE A 40 -15.45 11.90 -3.18
N TYR A 41 -14.20 12.13 -3.55
CA TYR A 41 -13.20 12.81 -2.73
C TYR A 41 -13.74 14.14 -2.19
N LEU A 42 -13.21 14.62 -1.07
CA LEU A 42 -13.59 15.94 -0.55
C LEU A 42 -13.09 17.03 -1.52
N PRO A 43 -13.96 17.83 -2.16
CA PRO A 43 -13.49 18.84 -3.11
C PRO A 43 -12.67 19.93 -2.40
N ALA A 44 -11.47 20.19 -2.89
CA ALA A 44 -10.55 21.22 -2.42
C ALA A 44 -9.63 21.68 -3.56
N GLU A 45 -9.07 22.89 -3.45
CA GLU A 45 -8.18 23.48 -4.46
C GLU A 45 -6.87 22.71 -4.63
N HIS A 46 -6.37 22.11 -3.54
CA HIS A 46 -5.13 21.33 -3.53
C HIS A 46 -5.27 19.91 -4.12
N ASN A 47 -6.49 19.47 -4.46
CA ASN A 47 -6.66 18.14 -5.04
C ASN A 47 -5.81 18.02 -6.31
N TRP A 48 -5.13 16.87 -6.45
CA TRP A 48 -4.15 16.57 -7.48
C TRP A 48 -2.77 17.24 -7.34
N ALA A 49 -2.50 17.99 -6.28
CA ALA A 49 -1.17 18.55 -6.03
C ALA A 49 -0.08 17.47 -6.02
N PHE A 50 -0.31 16.30 -5.41
CA PHE A 50 0.70 15.23 -5.39
C PHE A 50 0.96 14.67 -6.79
N ARG A 51 -0.09 14.53 -7.60
CA ARG A 51 0.04 14.12 -9.00
C ARG A 51 0.87 15.11 -9.81
N ASN A 52 0.68 16.40 -9.58
CA ASN A 52 1.34 17.45 -10.33
C ASN A 52 2.82 17.57 -9.94
N GLU A 53 3.11 17.59 -8.64
CA GLU A 53 4.47 17.81 -8.11
C GLU A 53 5.31 16.52 -8.09
N TYR A 54 4.68 15.36 -7.85
CA TYR A 54 5.36 14.07 -7.68
C TYR A 54 4.85 13.00 -8.65
N ALA A 55 4.60 13.38 -9.90
CA ALA A 55 4.01 12.49 -10.92
C ALA A 55 4.64 11.09 -11.04
N PRO A 56 5.98 10.89 -10.97
CA PRO A 56 6.56 9.54 -11.02
C PRO A 56 6.15 8.65 -9.83
N ALA A 57 5.93 9.22 -8.65
CA ALA A 57 5.46 8.51 -7.47
C ALA A 57 3.94 8.26 -7.54
N ASP A 58 3.13 9.27 -7.88
CA ASP A 58 1.67 9.13 -8.02
C ASP A 58 1.28 8.00 -8.99
N ARG A 59 1.98 7.89 -10.12
CA ARG A 59 1.67 6.86 -11.11
C ARG A 59 1.87 5.44 -10.58
N LEU A 60 2.80 5.23 -9.65
CA LEU A 60 3.01 3.90 -9.05
C LEU A 60 1.76 3.43 -8.31
N PHE A 61 0.97 4.33 -7.71
CA PHE A 61 -0.29 3.95 -7.08
C PHE A 61 -1.27 3.32 -8.08
N ASN A 62 -1.35 3.85 -9.31
CA ASN A 62 -2.22 3.26 -10.34
C ASN A 62 -1.73 1.84 -10.76
N ALA A 63 -0.43 1.56 -10.63
CA ALA A 63 0.11 0.22 -10.85
C ALA A 63 -0.12 -0.71 -9.65
N PHE A 64 -0.12 -0.17 -8.43
CA PHE A 64 -0.43 -0.92 -7.21
C PHE A 64 -1.89 -1.35 -7.19
N ASP A 65 -2.80 -0.44 -7.56
CA ASP A 65 -4.24 -0.71 -7.74
C ASP A 65 -4.46 -1.90 -8.70
N TYR A 66 -3.74 -1.95 -9.83
CA TYR A 66 -3.76 -3.13 -10.71
C TYR A 66 -3.26 -4.40 -10.01
N GLY A 67 -2.15 -4.30 -9.27
CA GLY A 67 -1.52 -5.43 -8.58
C GLY A 67 -2.45 -6.08 -7.56
N HIS A 68 -3.18 -5.28 -6.79
CA HIS A 68 -4.22 -5.77 -5.87
C HIS A 68 -5.40 -6.38 -6.62
N ALA A 69 -5.94 -5.68 -7.61
CA ALA A 69 -7.09 -6.15 -8.38
C ALA A 69 -6.79 -7.49 -9.09
N ILE A 70 -5.65 -7.63 -9.77
CA ILE A 70 -5.31 -8.87 -10.47
C ILE A 70 -5.06 -10.02 -9.49
N LEU A 71 -4.49 -9.74 -8.32
CA LEU A 71 -4.31 -10.75 -7.27
C LEU A 71 -5.66 -11.34 -6.86
N TYR A 72 -6.63 -10.50 -6.50
CA TYR A 72 -7.95 -10.96 -6.07
C TYR A 72 -8.70 -11.69 -7.17
N GLU A 73 -8.65 -11.18 -8.40
CA GLU A 73 -9.28 -11.83 -9.54
C GLU A 73 -8.73 -13.24 -9.75
N LYS A 74 -7.40 -13.40 -9.70
CA LYS A 74 -6.76 -14.70 -9.95
C LYS A 74 -7.01 -15.69 -8.82
N LEU A 75 -6.85 -15.28 -7.56
CA LEU A 75 -7.11 -16.16 -6.42
C LEU A 75 -8.58 -16.64 -6.41
N TYR A 76 -9.52 -15.80 -6.82
CA TYR A 76 -10.93 -16.18 -6.82
C TYR A 76 -11.37 -16.99 -8.06
N THR A 77 -10.92 -16.60 -9.25
CA THR A 77 -11.37 -17.23 -10.52
C THR A 77 -10.59 -18.48 -10.87
N LYS A 78 -9.33 -18.58 -10.43
CA LYS A 78 -8.43 -19.69 -10.71
C LYS A 78 -7.76 -20.21 -9.42
N PRO A 79 -8.53 -20.67 -8.43
CA PRO A 79 -7.97 -21.12 -7.14
C PRO A 79 -7.02 -22.32 -7.28
N ASP A 80 -7.19 -23.14 -8.31
CA ASP A 80 -6.34 -24.31 -8.59
C ASP A 80 -5.23 -24.02 -9.61
N ALA A 81 -5.01 -22.74 -9.98
CA ALA A 81 -3.91 -22.40 -10.87
C ALA A 81 -2.57 -22.75 -10.21
N PRO A 82 -1.56 -23.18 -11.00
CA PRO A 82 -0.23 -23.39 -10.45
C PRO A 82 0.31 -22.06 -9.90
N PRO A 83 1.08 -22.08 -8.79
CA PRO A 83 1.65 -20.86 -8.19
C PRO A 83 2.37 -19.96 -9.20
N ALA A 84 2.99 -20.54 -10.22
CA ALA A 84 3.67 -19.82 -11.31
C ALA A 84 2.79 -18.81 -12.07
N GLU A 85 1.45 -18.94 -12.10
CA GLU A 85 0.59 -17.91 -12.70
C GLU A 85 0.76 -16.58 -11.97
N LEU A 86 0.71 -16.56 -10.63
CA LEU A 86 0.94 -15.35 -9.84
C LEU A 86 2.44 -15.09 -9.65
N GLU A 87 3.17 -16.07 -9.12
CA GLU A 87 4.57 -15.93 -8.73
C GLU A 87 5.49 -15.64 -9.90
N GLU A 88 5.23 -16.11 -11.12
CA GLU A 88 6.15 -15.88 -12.23
C GLU A 88 5.57 -14.98 -13.31
N LYS A 89 4.37 -15.30 -13.81
CA LYS A 89 3.82 -14.62 -14.97
C LYS A 89 3.28 -13.23 -14.60
N GLU A 90 2.32 -13.15 -13.68
CA GLU A 90 1.77 -11.85 -13.26
C GLU A 90 2.84 -11.01 -12.56
N TYR A 91 3.65 -11.63 -11.68
CA TYR A 91 4.78 -10.94 -11.04
C TYR A 91 5.73 -10.29 -12.05
N ARG A 92 6.10 -11.02 -13.11
CA ARG A 92 7.00 -10.50 -14.15
C ARG A 92 6.37 -9.37 -14.93
N PHE A 93 5.13 -9.53 -15.37
CA PHE A 93 4.40 -8.47 -16.07
C PHE A 93 4.37 -7.19 -15.20
N ILE A 94 4.00 -7.34 -13.93
CA ILE A 94 3.89 -6.21 -13.02
C ILE A 94 5.24 -5.52 -12.82
N THR A 95 6.29 -6.29 -12.52
CA THR A 95 7.59 -5.71 -12.14
C THR A 95 8.45 -5.25 -13.31
N GLN A 96 8.31 -5.88 -14.48
CA GLN A 96 9.15 -5.61 -15.65
C GLN A 96 8.45 -4.76 -16.71
N GLU A 97 7.12 -4.67 -16.69
CA GLU A 97 6.36 -3.89 -17.67
C GLU A 97 5.56 -2.78 -16.96
N LEU A 98 4.64 -3.15 -16.07
CA LEU A 98 3.70 -2.21 -15.48
C LEU A 98 4.38 -1.17 -14.57
N LEU A 99 5.24 -1.59 -13.64
CA LEU A 99 5.94 -0.68 -12.73
C LEU A 99 7.05 0.13 -13.41
N VAL A 100 7.51 -0.32 -14.58
CA VAL A 100 8.45 0.42 -15.42
C VAL A 100 7.72 1.55 -16.17
N HIS A 101 6.48 1.28 -16.61
CA HIS A 101 5.64 2.22 -17.33
C HIS A 101 4.24 2.36 -16.70
N PRO A 102 4.16 2.91 -15.47
CA PRO A 102 2.90 2.92 -14.74
C PRO A 102 1.86 3.83 -15.41
N PRO A 103 0.56 3.48 -15.33
CA PRO A 103 -0.52 4.26 -15.91
C PRO A 103 -0.51 5.70 -15.42
N ARG A 104 -0.80 6.64 -16.32
CA ARG A 104 -0.86 8.08 -16.01
C ARG A 104 -2.13 8.48 -15.26
N VAL A 105 -3.19 7.68 -15.43
CA VAL A 105 -4.50 7.91 -14.83
C VAL A 105 -4.87 6.71 -13.96
N PRO A 106 -5.68 6.90 -12.91
CA PRO A 106 -6.24 5.81 -12.13
C PRO A 106 -6.94 4.79 -13.03
N LEU A 107 -6.81 3.53 -12.66
CA LEU A 107 -7.49 2.42 -13.33
C LEU A 107 -8.86 2.21 -12.67
N GLU A 108 -9.84 1.80 -13.48
CA GLU A 108 -11.09 1.27 -12.93
C GLU A 108 -10.84 -0.18 -12.48
N GLU A 109 -10.51 -0.37 -11.20
CA GLU A 109 -10.19 -1.69 -10.63
C GLU A 109 -11.32 -2.70 -10.88
N GLY A 110 -12.59 -2.28 -10.82
CA GLY A 110 -13.74 -3.15 -11.10
C GLY A 110 -13.76 -3.73 -12.52
N ALA A 111 -13.01 -3.15 -13.46
CA ALA A 111 -12.82 -3.70 -14.81
C ALA A 111 -11.70 -4.75 -14.89
N ILE A 112 -10.86 -4.86 -13.86
CA ILE A 112 -9.77 -5.85 -13.72
C ILE A 112 -10.25 -7.00 -12.82
N GLU A 113 -10.77 -6.68 -11.64
CA GLU A 113 -11.24 -7.63 -10.63
C GLU A 113 -12.75 -7.93 -10.73
N ILE A 114 -13.21 -8.25 -11.94
CA ILE A 114 -14.64 -8.37 -12.26
C ILE A 114 -15.35 -9.40 -11.36
N ALA A 115 -14.73 -10.55 -11.11
CA ALA A 115 -15.36 -11.61 -10.32
C ALA A 115 -15.29 -11.32 -8.83
N TYR A 116 -14.17 -10.76 -8.35
CA TYR A 116 -14.05 -10.37 -6.95
C TYR A 116 -14.96 -9.18 -6.59
N ALA A 117 -15.07 -8.16 -7.45
CA ALA A 117 -15.98 -7.03 -7.24
C ALA A 117 -17.45 -7.47 -7.15
N LYS A 118 -17.83 -8.57 -7.82
CA LYS A 118 -19.15 -9.20 -7.66
C LYS A 118 -19.29 -10.01 -6.38
N LEU A 119 -18.19 -10.62 -5.93
CA LEU A 119 -18.16 -11.44 -4.72
C LEU A 119 -18.35 -10.56 -3.48
N ALA A 120 -17.53 -9.52 -3.33
CA ALA A 120 -17.44 -8.70 -2.12
C ALA A 120 -17.38 -7.19 -2.44
N PRO A 121 -18.42 -6.62 -3.07
CA PRO A 121 -18.46 -5.21 -3.42
C PRO A 121 -18.27 -4.28 -2.20
N GLU A 122 -18.70 -4.69 -1.02
CA GLU A 122 -18.56 -3.92 0.22
C GLU A 122 -17.10 -3.80 0.66
N ALA A 123 -16.32 -4.88 0.57
CA ALA A 123 -14.90 -4.85 0.91
C ALA A 123 -14.10 -4.02 -0.09
N LYS A 124 -14.44 -4.13 -1.39
CA LYS A 124 -13.86 -3.26 -2.43
C LYS A 124 -14.09 -1.78 -2.10
N MET A 125 -15.32 -1.40 -1.78
CA MET A 125 -15.64 0.00 -1.45
C MET A 125 -14.85 0.52 -0.24
N MET A 126 -14.51 -0.35 0.73
CA MET A 126 -13.65 0.05 1.85
C MET A 126 -12.24 0.41 1.37
N PHE A 127 -11.66 -0.41 0.50
CA PHE A 127 -10.34 -0.16 -0.11
C PHE A 127 -10.34 1.13 -0.93
N ASP A 128 -11.30 1.28 -1.85
CA ASP A 128 -11.44 2.49 -2.68
C ASP A 128 -11.53 3.75 -1.80
N TRP A 129 -12.31 3.69 -0.71
CA TRP A 129 -12.47 4.82 0.20
C TRP A 129 -11.21 5.18 0.96
N ALA A 130 -10.45 4.19 1.42
CA ALA A 130 -9.17 4.43 2.10
C ALA A 130 -8.07 4.89 1.13
N HIS A 131 -8.08 4.41 -0.11
CA HIS A 131 -7.19 4.89 -1.17
C HIS A 131 -7.45 6.36 -1.52
N VAL A 132 -8.71 6.80 -1.52
CA VAL A 132 -9.05 8.23 -1.63
C VAL A 132 -8.44 9.02 -0.47
N LEU A 133 -8.56 8.55 0.78
CA LEU A 133 -7.95 9.22 1.93
C LEU A 133 -6.42 9.33 1.78
N HIS A 134 -5.75 8.26 1.36
CA HIS A 134 -4.31 8.29 1.05
C HIS A 134 -3.98 9.42 0.06
N ARG A 135 -4.65 9.42 -1.10
CA ARG A 135 -4.43 10.39 -2.18
C ARG A 135 -4.65 11.83 -1.71
N GLN A 136 -5.71 12.10 -0.96
CA GLN A 136 -6.00 13.46 -0.48
C GLN A 136 -5.01 13.94 0.59
N ILE A 137 -4.53 13.05 1.48
CA ILE A 137 -3.49 13.45 2.45
C ILE A 137 -2.16 13.76 1.73
N TYR A 138 -1.80 13.03 0.67
CA TYR A 138 -0.64 13.42 -0.14
C TYR A 138 -0.84 14.77 -0.81
N ASP A 139 -2.03 15.04 -1.35
CA ASP A 139 -2.34 16.32 -2.00
C ASP A 139 -2.14 17.50 -1.03
N VAL A 140 -2.65 17.41 0.20
CA VAL A 140 -2.42 18.43 1.23
C VAL A 140 -0.93 18.67 1.49
N TRP A 141 -0.15 17.59 1.59
CA TRP A 141 1.27 17.71 1.92
C TRP A 141 2.16 18.11 0.74
N ALA A 142 1.72 17.81 -0.48
CA ALA A 142 2.39 18.19 -1.72
C ALA A 142 2.18 19.66 -2.08
N ASP A 143 1.06 20.25 -1.68
CA ASP A 143 0.79 21.65 -1.92
C ASP A 143 1.68 22.54 -1.04
N GLU A 144 2.54 23.33 -1.69
CA GLU A 144 3.49 24.25 -1.05
C GLU A 144 2.87 25.60 -0.67
N GLU A 145 1.66 25.90 -1.19
CA GLU A 145 0.93 27.13 -0.86
C GLU A 145 0.22 27.02 0.50
N ILE A 146 -0.08 25.79 0.96
CA ILE A 146 -0.68 25.54 2.27
C ILE A 146 0.37 25.66 3.37
N SER A 147 0.12 26.52 4.37
CA SER A 147 1.00 26.62 5.54
C SER A 147 0.97 25.35 6.39
N LEU A 148 2.04 25.09 7.17
CA LEU A 148 2.10 23.89 8.02
C LEU A 148 0.92 23.77 9.00
N ALA A 149 0.44 24.88 9.55
CA ALA A 149 -0.70 24.88 10.46
C ALA A 149 -2.02 24.55 9.73
N GLU A 150 -2.17 25.05 8.50
CA GLU A 150 -3.33 24.74 7.67
C GLU A 150 -3.30 23.29 7.18
N LYS A 151 -2.12 22.72 6.90
CA LYS A 151 -1.99 21.28 6.56
C LYS A 151 -2.59 20.39 7.64
N ASP A 152 -2.37 20.69 8.92
CA ASP A 152 -2.96 19.94 10.04
C ASP A 152 -4.49 20.02 10.04
N VAL A 153 -5.04 21.21 9.81
CA VAL A 153 -6.49 21.44 9.74
C VAL A 153 -7.11 20.66 8.57
N GLN A 154 -6.47 20.71 7.39
CA GLN A 154 -6.96 20.00 6.21
C GLN A 154 -6.91 18.48 6.39
N VAL A 155 -5.83 17.92 6.96
CA VAL A 155 -5.75 16.48 7.25
C VAL A 155 -6.82 16.06 8.26
N ALA A 156 -7.04 16.85 9.32
CA ALA A 156 -8.10 16.56 10.30
C ALA A 156 -9.50 16.56 9.65
N GLU A 157 -9.76 17.48 8.73
CA GLU A 157 -11.01 17.56 7.98
C GLU A 157 -11.20 16.37 7.03
N LEU A 158 -10.13 15.94 6.33
CA LEU A 158 -10.15 14.74 5.48
C LEU A 158 -10.48 13.48 6.29
N ILE A 159 -9.85 13.32 7.47
CA ILE A 159 -10.15 12.20 8.38
C ILE A 159 -11.61 12.25 8.85
N ARG A 160 -12.12 13.44 9.20
CA ARG A 160 -13.52 13.61 9.61
C ARG A 160 -14.49 13.26 8.47
N TYR A 161 -14.20 13.69 7.25
CA TYR A 161 -15.00 13.38 6.07
C TYR A 161 -14.96 11.87 5.76
N TYR A 162 -13.78 11.26 5.79
CA TYR A 162 -13.60 9.83 5.63
C TYR A 162 -14.47 9.02 6.61
N LYS A 163 -14.44 9.40 7.89
CA LYS A 163 -15.19 8.74 8.97
C LYS A 163 -16.70 9.00 8.94
N ALA A 164 -17.17 9.97 8.15
CA ALA A 164 -18.60 10.19 7.97
C ALA A 164 -19.31 9.01 7.27
N ARG A 165 -18.54 8.03 6.76
CA ARG A 165 -19.01 6.79 6.15
C ARG A 165 -18.62 5.56 6.96
N PRO A 166 -19.16 5.38 8.18
CA PRO A 166 -18.80 4.26 9.06
C PRO A 166 -19.15 2.88 8.49
N ASP A 167 -20.00 2.82 7.46
CA ASP A 167 -20.36 1.60 6.74
C ASP A 167 -19.23 1.07 5.84
N ILE A 168 -18.28 1.92 5.44
CA ILE A 168 -17.14 1.57 4.58
C ILE A 168 -15.78 2.13 5.07
N ALA A 169 -15.75 2.94 6.11
CA ALA A 169 -14.51 3.44 6.70
C ALA A 169 -13.86 2.38 7.60
N PHE A 170 -12.56 2.17 7.42
CA PHE A 170 -11.73 1.42 8.36
C PHE A 170 -11.71 2.13 9.71
N SER A 171 -11.58 1.32 10.77
CA SER A 171 -11.52 1.81 12.13
C SER A 171 -10.30 2.71 12.36
N SER A 172 -10.49 3.76 13.14
CA SER A 172 -9.42 4.58 13.71
C SER A 172 -8.73 3.93 14.93
N VAL A 173 -9.18 2.74 15.33
CA VAL A 173 -8.61 1.96 16.43
C VAL A 173 -7.70 0.88 15.84
N PRO A 174 -6.46 0.73 16.31
CA PRO A 174 -5.54 -0.24 15.73
C PRO A 174 -6.01 -1.65 16.00
N LYS A 175 -5.97 -2.49 14.96
CA LYS A 175 -6.28 -3.91 15.08
C LYS A 175 -5.04 -4.69 15.48
N ASN A 176 -5.25 -5.70 16.32
CA ASN A 176 -4.19 -6.58 16.79
C ASN A 176 -3.82 -7.63 15.73
N MET A 177 -2.68 -8.27 15.92
CA MET A 177 -2.17 -9.26 14.97
C MET A 177 -2.97 -10.57 14.97
N GLU A 178 -3.81 -10.83 15.97
CA GLU A 178 -4.68 -12.00 15.98
C GLU A 178 -5.75 -11.92 14.88
N LEU A 179 -6.23 -10.72 14.55
CA LEU A 179 -7.19 -10.54 13.45
C LEU A 179 -6.57 -10.88 12.08
N MET A 180 -5.28 -10.57 11.89
CA MET A 180 -4.57 -10.80 10.64
C MET A 180 -3.99 -12.21 10.55
N GLU A 181 -3.29 -12.68 11.59
CA GLU A 181 -2.48 -13.90 11.57
C GLU A 181 -3.02 -15.05 12.42
N GLY A 182 -4.05 -14.79 13.24
CA GLY A 182 -4.60 -15.77 14.19
C GLY A 182 -5.88 -16.48 13.71
N GLN A 183 -6.35 -16.21 12.49
CA GLN A 183 -7.54 -16.86 11.95
C GLN A 183 -7.18 -18.21 11.34
N TYR A 184 -8.13 -19.13 11.23
CA TYR A 184 -7.87 -20.49 10.72
C TYR A 184 -7.34 -20.50 9.27
N TYR A 185 -7.73 -19.51 8.47
CA TYR A 185 -7.27 -19.33 7.09
C TYR A 185 -5.96 -18.52 6.96
N SER A 186 -5.46 -17.93 8.06
CA SER A 186 -4.35 -16.98 8.03
C SER A 186 -3.08 -17.60 7.46
N LEU A 187 -2.26 -16.75 6.83
CA LEU A 187 -0.96 -17.08 6.23
C LEU A 187 -1.04 -17.95 4.97
N ALA A 188 -2.22 -18.36 4.52
CA ALA A 188 -2.37 -19.17 3.30
C ALA A 188 -1.73 -18.49 2.09
N PHE A 189 -2.05 -17.22 1.86
CA PHE A 189 -1.49 -16.46 0.74
C PHE A 189 0.03 -16.27 0.89
N ARG A 190 0.48 -15.87 2.08
CA ARG A 190 1.91 -15.65 2.36
C ARG A 190 2.75 -16.92 2.14
N ARG A 191 2.23 -18.08 2.52
CA ARG A 191 2.93 -19.37 2.40
C ARG A 191 2.97 -19.87 0.97
N GLU A 192 1.88 -19.74 0.24
CA GLU A 192 1.76 -20.24 -1.14
C GLU A 192 2.38 -19.28 -2.18
N TYR A 193 2.34 -17.98 -1.93
CA TYR A 193 2.75 -16.93 -2.86
C TYR A 193 3.69 -15.90 -2.18
N PRO A 194 4.87 -16.33 -1.68
CA PRO A 194 5.74 -15.48 -0.88
C PRO A 194 6.32 -14.29 -1.66
N LYS A 195 6.53 -14.39 -2.97
CA LYS A 195 7.08 -13.29 -3.77
C LYS A 195 6.01 -12.28 -4.12
N PHE A 196 4.79 -12.74 -4.43
CA PHE A 196 3.67 -11.84 -4.65
C PHE A 196 3.26 -11.15 -3.35
N ASN A 197 3.25 -11.85 -2.21
CA ASN A 197 3.02 -11.22 -0.91
C ASN A 197 4.11 -10.17 -0.58
N GLY A 198 5.39 -10.49 -0.81
CA GLY A 198 6.48 -9.52 -0.65
C GLY A 198 6.35 -8.29 -1.56
N LEU A 199 5.81 -8.45 -2.77
CA LEU A 199 5.50 -7.34 -3.68
C LEU A 199 4.41 -6.43 -3.13
N ILE A 200 3.31 -7.01 -2.65
CA ILE A 200 2.21 -6.26 -2.01
C ILE A 200 2.72 -5.50 -0.79
N TRP A 201 3.53 -6.11 0.06
CA TRP A 201 4.14 -5.39 1.17
C TRP A 201 5.12 -4.31 0.73
N ALA A 202 5.85 -4.47 -0.36
CA ALA A 202 6.65 -3.39 -0.92
C ALA A 202 5.79 -2.20 -1.38
N TYR A 203 4.55 -2.45 -1.86
CA TYR A 203 3.59 -1.38 -2.19
C TYR A 203 3.16 -0.65 -0.93
N HIS A 204 2.71 -1.39 0.08
CA HIS A 204 2.31 -0.84 1.38
C HIS A 204 3.43 0.01 1.99
N TRP A 205 4.68 -0.48 1.93
CA TRP A 205 5.85 0.26 2.39
C TRP A 205 6.01 1.58 1.64
N LEU A 206 5.91 1.60 0.30
CA LEU A 206 6.07 2.84 -0.45
C LEU A 206 4.93 3.82 -0.16
N GLN A 207 3.68 3.33 -0.11
CA GLN A 207 2.52 4.15 0.23
C GLN A 207 2.78 4.89 1.54
N VAL A 208 3.00 4.19 2.66
CA VAL A 208 3.21 4.91 3.93
C VAL A 208 4.55 5.64 4.01
N GLY A 209 5.59 5.10 3.35
CA GLY A 209 6.93 5.67 3.33
C GLY A 209 7.03 7.03 2.63
N LEU A 210 6.16 7.32 1.66
CA LEU A 210 6.12 8.62 0.99
C LEU A 210 5.69 9.77 1.91
N TYR A 211 4.95 9.50 2.98
CA TYR A 211 4.56 10.54 3.93
C TYR A 211 5.74 11.09 4.72
N GLU A 212 6.71 10.24 5.05
CA GLU A 212 7.83 10.64 5.89
C GLU A 212 8.64 11.81 5.30
N PRO A 213 9.13 11.76 4.04
CA PRO A 213 9.84 12.88 3.45
C PRO A 213 8.94 14.11 3.22
N LEU A 214 7.64 13.92 2.98
CA LEU A 214 6.70 15.04 2.81
C LEU A 214 6.52 15.82 4.12
N VAL A 215 6.40 15.10 5.25
CA VAL A 215 6.23 15.68 6.59
C VAL A 215 7.52 16.27 7.14
N THR A 216 8.66 15.57 6.93
CA THR A 216 9.94 15.95 7.56
C THR A 216 10.78 16.91 6.74
N GLY A 217 10.56 16.98 5.42
CA GLY A 217 11.24 17.92 4.54
C GLY A 217 10.87 19.36 4.87
N LYS A 218 11.89 20.22 5.04
CA LYS A 218 11.73 21.63 5.41
C LYS A 218 11.59 22.53 4.19
N THR A 219 12.01 22.04 3.02
CA THR A 219 11.93 22.75 1.75
C THR A 219 11.32 21.85 0.67
N PRO A 220 10.75 22.43 -0.41
CA PRO A 220 10.24 21.65 -1.53
C PRO A 220 11.31 20.72 -2.14
N ALA A 221 12.56 21.19 -2.22
CA ALA A 221 13.68 20.40 -2.73
C ALA A 221 14.05 19.21 -1.83
N GLU A 222 13.98 19.37 -0.50
CA GLU A 222 14.17 18.27 0.45
C GLU A 222 13.05 17.23 0.32
N ARG A 223 11.79 17.66 0.19
CA ARG A 223 10.65 16.75 -0.03
C ARG A 223 10.79 16.00 -1.34
N GLN A 224 11.12 16.69 -2.43
CA GLN A 224 11.38 16.09 -3.74
C GLN A 224 12.49 15.04 -3.67
N THR A 225 13.61 15.38 -3.05
CA THR A 225 14.72 14.46 -2.88
C THR A 225 14.29 13.23 -2.08
N GLY A 226 13.59 13.43 -0.97
CA GLY A 226 13.10 12.34 -0.12
C GLY A 226 12.08 11.43 -0.82
N VAL A 227 11.15 11.99 -1.60
CA VAL A 227 10.18 11.22 -2.40
C VAL A 227 10.88 10.39 -3.47
N LEU A 228 11.81 10.99 -4.22
CA LEU A 228 12.62 10.26 -5.22
C LEU A 228 13.42 9.14 -4.58
N ALA A 229 13.92 9.39 -3.37
CA ALA A 229 14.64 8.42 -2.59
C ALA A 229 13.72 7.24 -2.18
N ALA A 230 12.56 7.51 -1.57
CA ALA A 230 11.59 6.46 -1.24
C ALA A 230 11.22 5.59 -2.47
N VAL A 231 11.01 6.21 -3.64
CA VAL A 231 10.78 5.49 -4.90
C VAL A 231 11.99 4.63 -5.31
N ALA A 232 13.20 5.14 -5.17
CA ALA A 232 14.41 4.37 -5.46
C ALA A 232 14.56 3.17 -4.51
N ARG A 233 14.24 3.35 -3.22
CA ARG A 233 14.26 2.28 -2.21
C ARG A 233 13.26 1.19 -2.52
N PHE A 234 12.04 1.57 -2.88
CA PHE A 234 11.02 0.63 -3.35
C PHE A 234 11.54 -0.20 -4.53
N LYS A 235 12.19 0.44 -5.52
CA LYS A 235 12.77 -0.28 -6.67
C LYS A 235 13.88 -1.26 -6.26
N GLN A 236 14.73 -0.90 -5.29
CA GLN A 236 15.76 -1.80 -4.75
C GLN A 236 15.17 -3.06 -4.11
N MET A 237 14.00 -2.95 -3.46
CA MET A 237 13.30 -4.13 -2.90
C MET A 237 12.92 -5.15 -3.99
N LEU A 238 12.74 -4.71 -5.23
CA LEU A 238 12.33 -5.55 -6.35
C LEU A 238 13.50 -6.17 -7.13
N GLU A 239 14.75 -5.76 -6.87
CA GLU A 239 15.92 -6.20 -7.64
C GLU A 239 16.28 -7.68 -7.42
N SER A 240 16.08 -8.20 -6.20
CA SER A 240 16.24 -9.62 -5.86
C SER A 240 15.03 -10.07 -5.07
N ALA A 241 14.00 -10.52 -5.78
CA ALA A 241 12.76 -10.94 -5.17
C ALA A 241 12.72 -12.48 -5.01
N PRO A 242 12.28 -12.99 -3.84
CA PRO A 242 11.74 -12.24 -2.70
C PRO A 242 12.80 -11.75 -1.69
N GLU A 243 14.10 -11.94 -1.91
CA GLU A 243 15.14 -11.77 -0.88
C GLU A 243 15.19 -10.35 -0.27
N ASN A 244 14.98 -9.31 -1.07
CA ASN A 244 15.06 -7.92 -0.68
C ASN A 244 13.73 -7.31 -0.21
N MET A 245 12.64 -8.07 -0.32
CA MET A 245 11.30 -7.61 0.05
C MET A 245 11.05 -7.70 1.56
N PRO A 246 10.09 -6.91 2.09
CA PRO A 246 9.63 -7.05 3.47
C PRO A 246 9.28 -8.51 3.83
N ARG A 247 9.59 -8.89 5.06
CA ARG A 247 9.27 -10.19 5.68
C ARG A 247 8.03 -10.14 6.56
N LEU A 248 7.65 -8.93 6.98
CA LEU A 248 6.46 -8.65 7.75
C LEU A 248 5.75 -7.44 7.14
N MET A 249 4.45 -7.33 7.43
CA MET A 249 3.65 -6.20 6.96
C MET A 249 4.27 -4.87 7.46
N PRO A 250 4.53 -3.91 6.56
CA PRO A 250 5.03 -2.62 6.97
C PRO A 250 4.03 -1.85 7.83
N MET A 251 4.44 -1.53 9.06
CA MET A 251 3.66 -0.71 9.98
C MET A 251 4.02 0.77 9.80
N THR A 252 3.02 1.64 9.65
CA THR A 252 3.23 3.08 9.44
C THR A 252 4.06 3.70 10.57
N ALA A 253 3.82 3.31 11.82
CA ALA A 253 4.59 3.81 12.98
C ALA A 253 6.08 3.43 12.97
N ALA A 254 6.47 2.39 12.23
CA ALA A 254 7.87 1.99 12.08
C ALA A 254 8.50 2.59 10.82
N VAL A 255 7.78 2.59 9.69
CA VAL A 255 8.28 3.05 8.40
C VAL A 255 8.31 4.58 8.30
N ALA A 256 7.26 5.25 8.77
CA ALA A 256 7.06 6.70 8.70
C ALA A 256 6.74 7.27 10.10
N PRO A 257 7.71 7.24 11.03
CA PRO A 257 7.48 7.55 12.44
C PRO A 257 7.02 9.00 12.68
N GLU A 258 7.53 10.00 11.94
CA GLU A 258 7.10 11.38 12.13
C GLU A 258 5.70 11.63 11.59
N PHE A 259 5.34 11.02 10.46
CA PHE A 259 3.95 11.02 9.99
C PHE A 259 3.03 10.36 11.03
N ALA A 260 3.36 9.17 11.51
CA ALA A 260 2.57 8.44 12.49
C ALA A 260 2.47 9.17 13.84
N ARG A 261 3.48 9.94 14.22
CA ARG A 261 3.46 10.79 15.42
C ARG A 261 2.51 11.98 15.23
N ARG A 262 2.52 12.60 14.04
CA ARG A 262 1.71 13.78 13.73
C ARG A 262 0.23 13.43 13.48
N TYR A 263 -0.03 12.31 12.82
CA TYR A 263 -1.37 11.88 12.40
C TYR A 263 -1.63 10.40 12.77
N PRO A 264 -1.67 10.06 14.08
CA PRO A 264 -1.83 8.68 14.54
C PRO A 264 -3.08 8.02 13.97
N GLU A 265 -4.19 8.75 13.88
CA GLU A 265 -5.45 8.22 13.38
C GLU A 265 -5.38 7.80 11.90
N ALA A 266 -4.75 8.61 11.04
CA ALA A 266 -4.55 8.23 9.64
C ALA A 266 -3.60 7.04 9.51
N ALA A 267 -2.49 7.03 10.26
CA ALA A 267 -1.54 5.92 10.27
C ALA A 267 -2.20 4.58 10.69
N ILE A 268 -3.08 4.61 11.68
CA ILE A 268 -3.84 3.44 12.13
C ILE A 268 -4.83 2.97 11.06
N ILE A 269 -5.55 3.89 10.41
CA ILE A 269 -6.46 3.58 9.30
C ILE A 269 -5.70 2.85 8.17
N PHE A 270 -4.50 3.33 7.83
CA PHE A 270 -3.68 2.73 6.78
C PHE A 270 -3.10 1.37 7.15
N ASP A 271 -2.67 1.18 8.40
CA ASP A 271 -2.23 -0.15 8.86
C ASP A 271 -3.40 -1.15 8.87
N ASN A 272 -4.61 -0.72 9.25
CA ASN A 272 -5.82 -1.52 9.19
C ASN A 272 -6.21 -1.88 7.74
N LEU A 273 -6.09 -0.93 6.81
CA LEU A 273 -6.25 -1.13 5.37
C LEU A 273 -5.30 -2.21 4.85
N HIS A 274 -4.00 -2.03 5.09
CA HIS A 274 -2.97 -2.95 4.61
C HIS A 274 -3.12 -4.36 5.18
N ALA A 275 -3.46 -4.47 6.46
CA ALA A 275 -3.71 -5.76 7.09
C ALA A 275 -4.94 -6.47 6.47
N MET A 276 -6.00 -5.72 6.13
CA MET A 276 -7.18 -6.31 5.49
C MET A 276 -6.90 -6.79 4.06
N HIS A 277 -6.01 -6.14 3.31
CA HIS A 277 -5.57 -6.64 2.01
C HIS A 277 -4.96 -8.05 2.12
N ASP A 278 -4.12 -8.29 3.13
CA ASP A 278 -3.54 -9.61 3.42
C ASP A 278 -4.62 -10.61 3.86
N VAL A 279 -5.52 -10.21 4.76
CA VAL A 279 -6.60 -11.09 5.24
C VAL A 279 -7.50 -11.55 4.11
N ILE A 280 -7.88 -10.68 3.17
CA ILE A 280 -8.68 -11.08 2.02
C ILE A 280 -7.89 -12.02 1.10
N SER A 281 -6.59 -11.76 0.89
CA SER A 281 -5.73 -12.65 0.11
C SER A 281 -5.67 -14.04 0.75
N ASP A 282 -5.51 -14.13 2.07
CA ASP A 282 -5.53 -15.39 2.83
C ASP A 282 -6.88 -16.10 2.72
N VAL A 283 -7.99 -15.37 2.88
CA VAL A 283 -9.33 -15.95 2.70
C VAL A 283 -9.47 -16.51 1.29
N LEU A 284 -9.02 -15.81 0.25
CA LEU A 284 -9.14 -16.26 -1.14
C LEU A 284 -8.23 -17.46 -1.44
N ALA A 285 -6.97 -17.43 -1.00
CA ALA A 285 -5.99 -18.49 -1.21
C ALA A 285 -6.27 -19.77 -0.40
N SER A 286 -6.81 -19.65 0.81
CA SER A 286 -6.94 -20.80 1.72
C SER A 286 -7.88 -21.90 1.20
N ALA A 287 -7.36 -23.11 1.09
CA ALA A 287 -8.17 -24.32 0.83
C ALA A 287 -9.15 -24.65 1.97
N GLU A 288 -8.91 -24.13 3.19
CA GLU A 288 -9.78 -24.35 4.35
C GLU A 288 -11.07 -23.50 4.29
N VAL A 289 -11.12 -22.48 3.44
CA VAL A 289 -12.34 -21.71 3.18
C VAL A 289 -12.95 -22.18 1.85
N PRO A 290 -14.06 -22.93 1.85
CA PRO A 290 -14.75 -23.32 0.62
C PRO A 290 -15.14 -22.10 -0.22
N LYS A 291 -15.21 -22.25 -1.55
CA LYS A 291 -15.46 -21.14 -2.48
C LYS A 291 -16.76 -20.39 -2.17
N GLU A 292 -17.80 -21.12 -1.81
CA GLU A 292 -19.12 -20.62 -1.41
C GLU A 292 -19.11 -19.88 -0.05
N LYS A 293 -18.07 -20.05 0.76
CA LYS A 293 -17.89 -19.39 2.06
C LYS A 293 -16.96 -18.18 2.02
N LYS A 294 -16.21 -17.97 0.93
CA LYS A 294 -15.28 -16.84 0.78
C LYS A 294 -15.95 -15.49 1.06
N ARG A 295 -17.14 -15.28 0.51
CA ARG A 295 -17.91 -14.04 0.73
C ARG A 295 -18.21 -13.80 2.21
N GLU A 296 -18.66 -14.84 2.90
CA GLU A 296 -19.05 -14.78 4.31
C GLU A 296 -17.85 -14.38 5.18
N GLU A 297 -16.70 -15.02 4.98
CA GLU A 297 -15.48 -14.70 5.73
C GLU A 297 -14.91 -13.32 5.36
N ILE A 298 -14.96 -12.90 4.08
CA ILE A 298 -14.57 -11.55 3.68
C ILE A 298 -15.44 -10.50 4.39
N LEU A 299 -16.76 -10.67 4.42
CA LEU A 299 -17.64 -9.71 5.09
C LEU A 299 -17.46 -9.69 6.61
N LYS A 300 -17.13 -10.83 7.21
CA LYS A 300 -16.82 -10.92 8.63
C LYS A 300 -15.51 -10.21 8.96
N ALA A 301 -14.47 -10.37 8.15
CA ALA A 301 -13.23 -9.60 8.26
C ALA A 301 -13.51 -8.10 8.08
N ALA A 302 -14.24 -7.72 7.04
CA ALA A 302 -14.63 -6.34 6.76
C ALA A 302 -15.34 -5.69 7.96
N ALA A 303 -16.31 -6.38 8.56
CA ALA A 303 -16.99 -5.88 9.75
C ALA A 303 -16.02 -5.64 10.92
N ARG A 304 -15.09 -6.57 11.15
CA ARG A 304 -14.09 -6.47 12.22
C ARG A 304 -13.11 -5.32 12.01
N TYR A 305 -12.71 -5.05 10.77
CA TYR A 305 -11.82 -3.94 10.43
C TYR A 305 -12.51 -2.56 10.46
N ARG A 306 -13.85 -2.49 10.36
CA ARG A 306 -14.61 -1.24 10.55
C ARG A 306 -14.94 -0.93 12.00
N ASP A 307 -15.20 -1.97 12.82
CA ASP A 307 -15.62 -1.73 14.20
C ASP A 307 -14.48 -1.19 15.08
N ALA A 308 -14.81 -0.62 16.24
CA ALA A 308 -13.84 -0.05 17.18
C ALA A 308 -13.56 -0.95 18.40
N THR A 309 -14.08 -2.17 18.43
CA THR A 309 -14.17 -2.99 19.65
C THR A 309 -13.52 -4.36 19.53
N SER A 310 -13.68 -5.05 18.40
CA SER A 310 -13.11 -6.36 18.19
C SER A 310 -11.62 -6.24 17.86
N PHE A 311 -10.81 -7.12 18.42
CA PHE A 311 -9.37 -7.19 18.15
C PHE A 311 -8.65 -5.84 18.31
N ALA A 312 -9.13 -4.97 19.21
CA ALA A 312 -8.63 -3.62 19.37
C ALA A 312 -7.38 -3.59 20.27
N TRP A 313 -6.38 -2.82 19.86
CA TRP A 313 -5.28 -2.38 20.71
C TRP A 313 -5.41 -0.91 21.07
N THR A 314 -4.69 -0.51 22.12
CA THR A 314 -4.38 0.90 22.37
C THR A 314 -3.33 1.39 21.37
N GLU A 315 -3.26 2.71 21.16
CA GLU A 315 -2.21 3.32 20.33
C GLU A 315 -0.80 2.98 20.85
N GLN A 316 -0.63 2.90 22.18
CA GLN A 316 0.65 2.56 22.80
C GLN A 316 1.07 1.13 22.45
N GLU A 317 0.14 0.17 22.54
CA GLU A 317 0.40 -1.23 22.16
C GLU A 317 0.74 -1.35 20.68
N TRP A 318 -0.01 -0.67 19.81
CA TRP A 318 0.27 -0.61 18.37
C TRP A 318 1.69 -0.08 18.09
N ARG A 319 2.07 1.08 18.65
CA ARG A 319 3.43 1.64 18.49
C ARG A 319 4.51 0.71 19.04
N SER A 320 4.25 0.06 20.18
CA SER A 320 5.19 -0.90 20.77
C SER A 320 5.39 -2.09 19.85
N MET A 321 4.29 -2.66 19.36
CA MET A 321 4.29 -3.80 18.46
C MET A 321 5.02 -3.49 17.15
N SER A 322 4.75 -2.34 16.52
CA SER A 322 5.45 -1.91 15.30
C SER A 322 6.97 -1.84 15.48
N ARG A 323 7.46 -1.47 16.68
CA ARG A 323 8.91 -1.50 16.96
C ARG A 323 9.44 -2.91 17.18
N MET A 324 8.70 -3.75 17.93
CA MET A 324 9.15 -5.11 18.27
C MET A 324 9.23 -6.03 17.05
N MET A 325 8.41 -5.80 16.03
CA MET A 325 8.51 -6.53 14.76
C MET A 325 9.84 -6.29 14.00
N GLY A 326 10.61 -5.26 14.35
CA GLY A 326 11.84 -4.89 13.67
C GLY A 326 11.59 -4.20 12.32
N VAL A 327 11.94 -2.91 12.22
CA VAL A 327 11.73 -2.13 10.99
C VAL A 327 12.51 -2.69 9.80
N GLU A 328 13.63 -3.38 10.05
CA GLU A 328 14.40 -4.12 9.05
C GLU A 328 13.59 -5.23 8.37
N ASN A 329 12.66 -5.86 9.08
CA ASN A 329 11.75 -6.87 8.53
C ASN A 329 10.64 -6.24 7.70
N MET A 330 10.46 -4.93 7.78
CA MET A 330 9.42 -4.18 7.07
C MET A 330 9.95 -3.44 5.85
N GLY A 331 11.24 -3.56 5.52
CA GLY A 331 11.89 -2.79 4.43
C GLY A 331 12.69 -1.56 4.89
N GLY A 332 12.73 -1.30 6.20
CA GLY A 332 13.46 -0.20 6.82
C GLY A 332 12.64 1.08 6.98
N VAL A 333 13.22 2.07 7.66
CA VAL A 333 12.65 3.41 7.78
C VAL A 333 12.66 4.12 6.42
N ALA A 334 11.66 4.96 6.16
CA ALA A 334 11.59 5.74 4.92
C ALA A 334 12.51 6.99 4.95
N ALA A 335 12.92 7.44 6.14
CA ALA A 335 13.90 8.52 6.32
C ALA A 335 15.35 8.00 6.42
N GLY A 336 16.34 8.85 6.15
CA GLY A 336 17.77 8.54 6.38
C GLY A 336 18.47 7.77 5.25
N PHE A 337 18.50 8.36 4.05
CA PHE A 337 18.82 7.65 2.80
C PHE A 337 20.31 7.29 2.56
N LEU A 338 20.53 6.30 1.66
CA LEU A 338 21.81 5.74 1.12
C LEU A 338 22.41 4.52 1.84
N GLU A 339 21.74 3.98 2.85
CA GLU A 339 22.15 2.70 3.43
C GLU A 339 21.64 1.53 2.58
N SER A 340 22.42 0.43 2.53
CA SER A 340 21.95 -0.84 1.96
C SER A 340 20.59 -1.23 2.55
N LEU A 341 19.80 -2.03 1.83
CA LEU A 341 18.62 -2.64 2.43
C LEU A 341 19.02 -3.30 3.76
N PRO A 342 18.30 -3.02 4.87
CA PRO A 342 18.64 -3.63 6.13
C PRO A 342 18.44 -5.13 5.99
N LYS A 343 19.32 -5.89 6.63
CA LYS A 343 19.20 -7.35 6.62
C LYS A 343 18.02 -7.74 7.51
N PRO A 344 16.98 -8.42 6.99
CA PRO A 344 15.90 -8.91 7.84
C PRO A 344 16.43 -9.87 8.91
N THR A 345 15.82 -9.80 10.09
CA THR A 345 16.13 -10.66 11.24
C THR A 345 15.30 -11.94 11.28
N VAL A 346 14.24 -12.02 10.46
CA VAL A 346 13.40 -13.21 10.30
C VAL A 346 13.41 -13.76 8.88
N ALA A 347 13.00 -15.03 8.75
CA ALA A 347 12.90 -15.72 7.46
C ALA A 347 11.71 -15.22 6.62
N ILE A 348 11.72 -15.56 5.32
CA ILE A 348 10.54 -15.40 4.45
C ILE A 348 9.39 -16.22 5.01
N GLY A 349 8.19 -15.65 5.03
CA GLY A 349 7.00 -16.32 5.55
C GLY A 349 6.89 -16.33 7.07
N ALA A 350 7.82 -15.67 7.78
CA ALA A 350 7.74 -15.51 9.22
C ALA A 350 6.45 -14.79 9.66
N THR A 351 6.01 -15.11 10.86
CA THR A 351 4.88 -14.46 11.54
C THR A 351 5.38 -13.33 12.44
N HIS A 352 4.45 -12.52 12.94
CA HIS A 352 4.78 -11.51 13.94
C HIS A 352 5.27 -12.17 15.24
N ALA A 353 4.72 -13.34 15.58
CA ALA A 353 5.18 -14.11 16.73
C ALA A 353 6.65 -14.57 16.60
N ASP A 354 7.10 -14.91 15.39
CA ASP A 354 8.52 -15.26 15.15
C ASP A 354 9.42 -14.04 15.36
N ALA A 355 8.99 -12.87 14.92
CA ALA A 355 9.74 -11.62 15.12
C ALA A 355 9.88 -11.28 16.61
N MET A 356 8.84 -11.51 17.42
CA MET A 356 8.90 -11.30 18.88
C MET A 356 9.91 -12.22 19.57
N GLN A 357 10.18 -13.41 19.02
CA GLN A 357 11.17 -14.35 19.58
C GLN A 357 12.61 -13.97 19.20
N HIS A 358 12.78 -13.33 18.04
CA HIS A 358 14.10 -12.91 17.52
C HIS A 358 14.45 -11.44 17.82
N GLY A 359 13.48 -10.62 18.22
CA GLY A 359 13.66 -9.24 18.66
C GLY A 359 14.47 -9.18 19.96
N GLY A 360 15.79 -9.14 19.82
CA GLY A 360 16.76 -9.07 20.91
C GLY A 360 16.63 -7.81 21.77
N ASN A 361 15.65 -7.79 22.65
CA ASN A 361 15.70 -7.12 23.95
C ASN A 361 14.57 -7.73 24.79
N GLY A 362 14.93 -8.65 25.69
CA GLY A 362 14.01 -9.43 26.54
C GLY A 362 13.25 -8.61 27.58
N GLY A 363 12.51 -7.58 27.15
CA GLY A 363 11.47 -6.95 27.94
C GLY A 363 10.20 -7.77 27.80
N ALA A 364 9.97 -8.69 28.74
CA ALA A 364 8.62 -9.18 28.98
C ALA A 364 7.70 -7.95 29.18
N MET A 365 6.62 -7.90 28.41
CA MET A 365 5.59 -6.85 28.53
C MET A 365 5.11 -6.79 29.99
N PRO A 366 5.24 -5.65 30.70
CA PRO A 366 4.54 -5.48 31.97
C PRO A 366 3.04 -5.43 31.67
N GLY A 367 2.31 -6.49 32.00
CA GLY A 367 0.84 -6.50 31.95
C GLY A 367 0.19 -7.21 30.75
N MET A 368 0.93 -7.91 29.89
CA MET A 368 0.29 -8.89 29.00
C MET A 368 0.01 -10.17 29.80
N ASP A 369 -1.26 -10.37 30.14
CA ASP A 369 -1.75 -11.61 30.69
C ASP A 369 -1.67 -12.73 29.64
N HIS A 370 -0.61 -13.53 29.72
CA HIS A 370 -0.39 -14.70 28.87
C HIS A 370 -1.50 -15.77 29.02
N SER A 371 -2.36 -15.69 30.05
CA SER A 371 -3.50 -16.60 30.17
C SER A 371 -4.57 -16.36 29.09
N LYS A 372 -4.58 -15.18 28.45
CA LYS A 372 -5.44 -14.91 27.28
C LYS A 372 -4.86 -15.40 25.95
N MET A 373 -3.59 -15.79 25.90
CA MET A 373 -2.98 -16.44 24.73
C MET A 373 -3.10 -17.98 24.76
N SER A 374 -3.64 -18.56 25.84
CA SER A 374 -3.98 -20.00 25.92
C SER A 374 -5.36 -20.29 25.29
N GLY A 375 -5.61 -19.71 24.12
CA GLY A 375 -6.84 -19.84 23.35
C GLY A 375 -6.63 -20.48 21.98
N MET A 376 -5.52 -21.18 21.74
CA MET A 376 -5.41 -22.12 20.62
C MET A 376 -6.15 -23.41 21.00
N GLN A 377 -7.46 -23.33 21.10
CA GLN A 377 -8.30 -24.53 21.14
C GLN A 377 -9.46 -24.34 20.18
N ALA A 378 -9.33 -25.04 19.05
CA ALA A 378 -10.37 -25.20 18.06
C ALA A 378 -11.69 -25.58 18.73
N ASP A 379 -12.75 -24.88 18.34
CA ASP A 379 -14.13 -25.22 18.68
C ASP A 379 -14.44 -26.60 18.10
N SER A 380 -14.21 -27.62 18.91
CA SER A 380 -14.61 -29.00 18.69
C SER A 380 -15.20 -29.52 19.99
N GLY A 381 -16.49 -29.81 19.94
CA GLY A 381 -17.30 -30.12 21.11
C GLY A 381 -16.85 -31.38 21.86
N GLY A 382 -17.08 -31.36 23.16
CA GLY A 382 -16.91 -32.52 24.05
C GLY A 382 -16.53 -32.09 25.45
N GLY A 383 -17.51 -32.08 26.36
CA GLY A 383 -17.30 -31.68 27.75
C GLY A 383 -16.39 -32.63 28.54
N VAL A 384 -15.98 -32.17 29.73
CA VAL A 384 -16.06 -32.85 31.04
C VAL A 384 -15.50 -31.87 32.09
N MET A 385 -16.18 -31.85 33.24
CA MET A 385 -15.91 -31.03 34.44
C MET A 385 -14.49 -31.16 35.00
N ARG A 386 -13.99 -30.09 35.64
CA ARG A 386 -13.47 -30.16 37.02
C ARG A 386 -13.23 -28.81 37.71
N ASP A 387 -13.34 -28.91 39.02
CA ASP A 387 -13.43 -27.92 40.11
C ASP A 387 -12.26 -26.95 40.35
N SER A 388 -12.65 -25.75 40.78
CA SER A 388 -12.23 -25.00 42.00
C SER A 388 -10.74 -24.80 42.35
N MET A 389 -10.32 -23.54 42.50
CA MET A 389 -9.90 -22.96 43.80
C MET A 389 -9.68 -21.44 43.74
N ALA A 390 -9.79 -20.81 44.90
CA ALA A 390 -9.92 -19.38 45.14
C ALA A 390 -8.62 -18.71 45.63
N GLY A 391 -8.54 -17.39 45.44
CA GLY A 391 -7.90 -16.44 46.36
C GLY A 391 -6.46 -16.04 46.05
N MET A 392 -6.23 -14.73 45.85
CA MET A 392 -5.44 -13.89 46.77
C MET A 392 -5.39 -12.42 46.31
N GLU A 393 -5.25 -11.56 47.31
CA GLU A 393 -5.51 -10.12 47.33
C GLU A 393 -4.35 -9.23 46.86
N HIS A 394 -4.71 -7.95 46.75
CA HIS A 394 -3.98 -6.74 46.42
C HIS A 394 -2.59 -6.52 47.05
N GLY A 395 -1.72 -5.86 46.29
CA GLY A 395 -0.55 -5.13 46.78
C GLY A 395 -0.36 -3.83 45.99
N ALA A 396 -0.56 -2.70 46.67
CA ALA A 396 -0.32 -1.34 46.18
C ALA A 396 1.19 -1.02 46.16
N MET A 397 1.65 -0.19 45.21
CA MET A 397 2.89 0.58 45.37
C MET A 397 2.81 1.97 44.74
N GLU A 398 3.47 2.89 45.45
CA GLU A 398 3.34 4.34 45.43
C GLU A 398 4.16 5.03 44.31
N HIS A 399 3.72 6.25 44.00
CA HIS A 399 4.39 7.23 43.15
C HIS A 399 5.59 7.89 43.84
N SER A 400 6.60 8.28 43.05
CA SER A 400 7.38 9.51 43.30
C SER A 400 8.01 10.08 42.02
N PRO A 401 8.26 11.42 41.95
CA PRO A 401 8.49 12.16 40.71
C PRO A 401 9.93 12.68 40.56
N MET A 402 10.39 12.87 39.32
CA MET A 402 11.59 13.65 38.92
C MET A 402 11.43 13.96 37.41
N ALA A 403 11.90 15.04 36.79
CA ALA A 403 12.27 16.40 37.13
C ALA A 403 12.57 17.08 35.76
N GLU A 404 12.30 18.37 35.64
CA GLU A 404 12.51 19.20 34.45
C GLU A 404 14.00 19.41 34.09
N GLY A 405 14.29 19.61 32.81
CA GLY A 405 15.59 20.09 32.33
C GLY A 405 15.57 20.40 30.82
N ALA A 406 15.53 21.69 30.49
CA ALA A 406 15.48 22.23 29.12
C ALA A 406 16.80 22.87 28.66
N SER A 407 16.92 22.97 27.32
CA SER A 407 17.67 23.94 26.50
C SER A 407 19.22 23.98 26.51
N ASP A 408 19.84 23.46 25.45
CA ASP A 408 20.80 24.18 24.58
C ASP A 408 21.37 23.25 23.48
N SER A 409 20.81 23.26 22.25
CA SER A 409 21.37 22.45 21.14
C SER A 409 21.06 22.93 19.70
N SER A 410 20.45 24.10 19.49
CA SER A 410 19.93 24.47 18.16
C SER A 410 20.97 25.00 17.16
N ALA A 411 22.10 25.55 17.60
CA ALA A 411 23.08 26.16 16.69
C ALA A 411 24.08 25.16 16.06
N ALA A 412 24.49 24.13 16.82
CA ALA A 412 25.44 23.12 16.32
C ALA A 412 24.80 22.16 15.30
N GLY A 413 23.49 21.92 15.39
CA GLY A 413 22.76 21.06 14.46
C GLY A 413 22.63 21.64 13.04
N MET A 414 22.62 22.97 12.90
CA MET A 414 22.44 23.63 11.58
C MET A 414 23.68 23.51 10.69
N GLN A 415 24.89 23.56 11.27
CA GLN A 415 26.14 23.44 10.50
C GLN A 415 26.44 21.98 10.08
N ALA A 416 26.05 21.01 10.92
CA ALA A 416 26.15 19.59 10.61
C ALA A 416 25.23 19.18 9.44
N HIS A 417 24.04 19.78 9.37
CA HIS A 417 23.04 19.46 8.34
C HIS A 417 23.46 19.92 6.94
N GLY A 418 23.99 21.14 6.78
CA GLY A 418 24.46 21.64 5.48
C GLY A 418 25.68 20.86 4.93
N SER A 419 26.56 20.41 5.83
CA SER A 419 27.73 19.58 5.46
C SER A 419 27.30 18.18 5.00
N SER A 420 26.26 17.62 5.61
CA SER A 420 25.68 16.33 5.23
C SER A 420 25.02 16.38 3.83
N MET A 421 24.32 17.46 3.51
CA MET A 421 23.67 17.63 2.19
C MET A 421 24.69 17.79 1.05
N MET A 422 25.79 18.52 1.26
CA MET A 422 26.85 18.66 0.26
C MET A 422 27.60 17.34 0.02
N GLU A 423 27.82 16.55 1.08
CA GLU A 423 28.41 15.22 0.96
C GLU A 423 27.46 14.24 0.24
N MET A 424 26.16 14.33 0.50
CA MET A 424 25.12 13.57 -0.22
C MET A 424 25.12 13.90 -1.71
N HIS A 425 25.13 15.19 -2.08
CA HIS A 425 25.22 15.62 -3.47
C HIS A 425 26.48 15.07 -4.15
N ARG A 426 27.63 15.11 -3.45
CA ARG A 426 28.90 14.57 -3.95
C ARG A 426 28.84 13.07 -4.23
N ARG A 427 28.19 12.30 -3.35
CA ARG A 427 28.02 10.84 -3.50
C ARG A 427 27.02 10.48 -4.59
N MET A 428 25.89 11.18 -4.68
CA MET A 428 24.94 11.00 -5.78
C MET A 428 25.60 11.25 -7.14
N MET A 429 26.42 12.30 -7.22
CA MET A 429 27.17 12.59 -8.43
C MET A 429 28.33 11.62 -8.67
N ALA A 430 28.76 10.81 -7.69
CA ALA A 430 29.78 9.78 -7.87
C ALA A 430 29.25 8.51 -8.57
N ASP A 431 27.95 8.23 -8.45
CA ASP A 431 27.29 7.12 -9.14
C ASP A 431 27.07 7.46 -10.64
N PRO A 432 27.57 6.64 -11.58
CA PRO A 432 27.50 6.94 -13.00
C PRO A 432 26.06 6.91 -13.57
N VAL A 433 25.17 6.09 -13.02
CA VAL A 433 23.77 5.96 -13.47
C VAL A 433 22.96 7.14 -12.97
N ILE A 434 23.12 7.50 -11.70
CA ILE A 434 22.45 8.68 -11.11
C ILE A 434 22.95 9.95 -11.82
N ARG A 435 24.25 10.08 -12.04
CA ARG A 435 24.83 11.20 -12.79
C ARG A 435 24.25 11.28 -14.20
N GLN A 436 24.15 10.16 -14.93
CA GLN A 436 23.59 10.15 -16.28
C GLN A 436 22.11 10.56 -16.30
N ARG A 437 21.32 10.10 -15.31
CA ARG A 437 19.90 10.46 -15.18
C ARG A 437 19.71 11.93 -14.79
N MET A 438 20.50 12.45 -13.86
CA MET A 438 20.50 13.87 -13.49
C MET A 438 20.93 14.77 -14.65
N LEU A 439 21.90 14.34 -15.46
CA LEU A 439 22.32 15.07 -16.66
C LEU A 439 21.31 14.95 -17.80
N ALA A 440 20.45 13.94 -17.84
CA ALA A 440 19.38 13.83 -18.83
C ALA A 440 18.13 14.64 -18.43
N ASP A 441 18.02 15.06 -17.17
CA ASP A 441 16.87 15.79 -16.63
C ASP A 441 17.06 17.31 -16.74
N THR A 442 16.32 17.92 -17.67
CA THR A 442 16.39 19.37 -17.95
C THR A 442 15.83 20.26 -16.83
N ALA A 443 15.00 19.72 -15.92
CA ALA A 443 14.53 20.46 -14.75
C ALA A 443 15.62 20.50 -13.68
N MET A 444 16.25 19.36 -13.42
CA MET A 444 17.40 19.26 -12.50
C MET A 444 18.60 20.09 -12.97
N GLN A 445 18.87 20.11 -14.27
CA GLN A 445 19.91 20.97 -14.84
C GLN A 445 19.65 22.46 -14.58
N ARG A 446 18.40 22.92 -14.74
CA ARG A 446 18.01 24.31 -14.45
C ARG A 446 18.13 24.65 -12.98
N MET A 447 17.71 23.73 -12.10
CA MET A 447 17.86 23.88 -10.65
C MET A 447 19.33 23.98 -10.22
N MET A 448 20.21 23.14 -10.77
CA MET A 448 21.66 23.20 -10.47
C MET A 448 22.31 24.50 -10.95
N GLN A 449 21.95 24.99 -12.13
CA GLN A 449 22.44 26.28 -12.64
C GLN A 449 21.98 27.47 -11.79
N GLU A 450 20.76 27.41 -11.25
CA GLU A 450 20.24 28.45 -10.36
C GLU A 450 20.93 28.42 -8.99
N MET A 451 21.21 27.23 -8.46
CA MET A 451 21.97 27.05 -7.23
C MET A 451 23.41 27.59 -7.36
N GLU A 452 24.08 27.33 -8.49
CA GLU A 452 25.43 27.88 -8.76
C GLU A 452 25.46 29.42 -8.83
N ARG A 453 24.37 30.05 -9.27
CA ARG A 453 24.24 31.53 -9.31
C ARG A 453 24.03 32.15 -7.92
N GLN A 454 23.47 31.39 -6.99
CA GLN A 454 23.17 31.85 -5.63
C GLN A 454 24.36 31.73 -4.67
N VAL A 455 25.45 31.05 -5.06
CA VAL A 455 26.68 30.97 -4.25
C VAL A 455 27.50 32.26 -4.40
N PRO A 456 27.71 33.05 -3.32
CA PRO A 456 28.48 34.29 -3.40
C PRO A 456 29.95 34.05 -3.81
N PRO A 457 30.56 34.95 -4.60
CA PRO A 457 31.93 34.79 -5.08
C PRO A 457 33.02 34.77 -3.99
N ASP A 458 32.70 35.16 -2.75
CA ASP A 458 33.67 35.29 -1.64
C ASP A 458 34.07 33.95 -0.98
N GLY A 459 33.56 32.80 -1.46
CA GLY A 459 33.96 31.47 -1.00
C GLY A 459 35.18 30.86 -1.71
N ARG A 460 35.77 31.51 -2.72
CA ARG A 460 36.96 30.98 -3.43
C ARG A 460 38.24 31.25 -2.65
N GLY A 461 38.38 30.59 -1.49
CA GLY A 461 39.59 30.58 -0.68
C GLY A 461 40.72 29.77 -1.31
N LYS A 462 41.75 30.49 -1.77
CA LYS A 462 43.17 30.10 -1.92
C LYS A 462 43.54 28.64 -1.59
N THR A 463 43.70 27.82 -2.63
CA THR A 463 44.60 26.65 -2.58
C THR A 463 45.67 26.75 -3.67
N GLY A 464 46.91 26.85 -3.21
CA GLY A 464 48.18 26.52 -3.84
C GLY A 464 48.32 26.55 -5.36
N ALA A 465 49.09 27.54 -5.83
CA ALA A 465 49.86 27.41 -7.06
C ALA A 465 50.82 26.21 -6.96
N ALA A 466 50.58 25.16 -7.76
CA ALA A 466 51.55 24.13 -8.06
C ALA A 466 51.90 24.19 -9.55
N LYS A 467 53.20 24.32 -9.80
CA LYS A 467 53.85 24.47 -11.10
C LYS A 467 53.49 23.35 -12.08
N GLY A 468 53.46 23.73 -13.35
CA GLY A 468 52.99 22.90 -14.44
C GLY A 468 53.83 21.64 -14.72
N LYS A 469 53.15 20.67 -15.32
CA LYS A 469 53.73 19.73 -16.27
C LYS A 469 52.83 19.70 -17.51
N LYS A 470 53.45 19.94 -18.66
CA LYS A 470 52.84 19.83 -20.00
C LYS A 470 52.24 18.43 -20.18
N ALA A 471 50.96 18.39 -20.55
CA ALA A 471 50.34 17.20 -21.15
C ALA A 471 50.61 17.17 -22.67
N PRO A 472 50.79 15.99 -23.27
CA PRO A 472 51.13 15.83 -24.68
C PRO A 472 49.92 16.06 -25.60
N ALA A 473 50.20 16.55 -26.80
CA ALA A 473 49.24 16.83 -27.85
C ALA A 473 48.54 15.55 -28.32
N ALA A 474 47.21 15.62 -28.46
CA ALA A 474 46.39 14.61 -29.11
C ALA A 474 46.65 14.61 -30.63
N PRO A 475 46.70 13.43 -31.29
CA PRO A 475 46.87 13.34 -32.73
C PRO A 475 45.59 13.74 -33.47
N ARG A 476 45.76 14.59 -34.48
CA ARG A 476 44.77 14.87 -35.55
C ARG A 476 44.56 13.60 -36.36
N ALA A 477 43.31 13.18 -36.54
CA ALA A 477 42.90 12.31 -37.63
C ALA A 477 42.24 13.17 -38.71
N GLU A 478 42.75 13.03 -39.93
CA GLU A 478 42.26 13.65 -41.17
C GLU A 478 40.97 12.98 -41.69
N PRO A 479 40.21 13.67 -42.55
CA PRO A 479 38.90 13.24 -43.01
C PRO A 479 39.00 12.27 -44.19
N ALA A 480 38.08 11.30 -44.25
CA ALA A 480 37.88 10.47 -45.43
C ALA A 480 36.54 10.82 -46.09
N ASP A 481 36.65 11.48 -47.24
CA ASP A 481 35.63 11.56 -48.28
C ASP A 481 35.31 10.15 -48.81
N THR A 482 34.02 9.82 -48.94
CA THR A 482 33.51 9.13 -50.13
C THR A 482 32.05 9.52 -50.35
N ALA A 483 31.79 10.00 -51.57
CA ALA A 483 30.50 10.39 -52.10
C ALA A 483 29.87 9.24 -52.93
N SER A 484 28.55 9.10 -52.83
CA SER A 484 27.59 8.78 -53.92
C SER A 484 26.22 8.66 -53.27
N ALA A 485 25.35 9.67 -53.38
CA ALA A 485 24.44 9.89 -54.51
C ALA A 485 23.43 8.75 -54.68
N MET A 486 22.18 8.97 -54.25
CA MET A 486 21.00 8.68 -55.06
C MET A 486 19.76 9.39 -54.48
N ASP A 487 19.02 9.99 -55.40
CA ASP A 487 17.99 11.00 -55.23
C ASP A 487 16.63 10.48 -54.79
N HIS A 488 15.84 11.44 -54.30
CA HIS A 488 14.40 11.41 -54.14
C HIS A 488 13.66 11.10 -55.46
N GLU A 489 12.74 10.14 -55.43
CA GLU A 489 11.53 10.19 -56.25
C GLU A 489 10.36 9.59 -55.46
N GLY A 490 9.22 10.26 -55.53
CA GLY A 490 8.01 9.95 -54.76
C GLY A 490 7.31 8.68 -55.24
N MET A 491 6.59 8.04 -54.32
CA MET A 491 5.64 6.99 -54.64
C MET A 491 4.25 7.35 -54.11
N ASP A 492 3.48 7.84 -55.07
CA ASP A 492 2.10 7.49 -55.42
C ASP A 492 1.27 6.64 -54.43
N HIS A 493 0.11 7.19 -54.09
CA HIS A 493 -0.98 6.52 -53.39
C HIS A 493 -1.91 5.88 -54.41
N GLY A 494 -1.59 4.65 -54.83
CA GLY A 494 -2.43 3.90 -55.75
C GLY A 494 -2.08 2.41 -55.78
N ASP A 495 -2.53 1.65 -54.78
CA ASP A 495 -3.06 0.28 -54.92
C ASP A 495 -3.20 -0.39 -53.55
N MET A 496 -4.43 -0.40 -53.02
CA MET A 496 -4.84 -1.37 -51.99
C MET A 496 -6.05 -2.14 -52.51
N PRO A 497 -5.95 -3.46 -52.73
CA PRO A 497 -7.09 -4.27 -53.11
C PRO A 497 -7.89 -4.72 -51.88
N GLY A 498 -9.20 -4.45 -51.91
CA GLY A 498 -10.20 -5.36 -51.34
C GLY A 498 -10.68 -5.09 -49.91
N MET A 499 -11.59 -4.12 -49.75
CA MET A 499 -12.70 -4.25 -48.79
C MET A 499 -14.01 -3.89 -49.48
N GLN A 500 -14.82 -4.90 -49.75
CA GLN A 500 -16.20 -4.76 -50.19
C GLN A 500 -17.01 -4.10 -49.07
N LYS A 501 -17.68 -3.00 -49.41
CA LYS A 501 -18.70 -2.37 -48.59
C LYS A 501 -20.02 -3.09 -48.83
N GLU A 502 -20.60 -3.66 -47.79
CA GLU A 502 -22.05 -3.81 -47.71
C GLU A 502 -22.64 -2.58 -47.02
N LYS A 503 -23.60 -1.96 -47.70
CA LYS A 503 -24.68 -1.11 -47.19
C LYS A 503 -25.84 -1.21 -48.20
N PRO A 504 -27.09 -0.93 -47.82
CA PRO A 504 -27.59 -0.55 -46.49
C PRO A 504 -28.34 -1.67 -45.76
#